data_AF-A0A7G6YSW3-F1
#
_entry.id   AF-A0A7G6YSW3-F1
#
_cell.length_a   1.000
_cell.length_b   1.000
_cell.length_c   1.000
_cell.angle_alpha   90.00
_cell.angle_beta   90.00
_cell.angle_gamma   90.00
#
_symmetry.space_group_name_H-M   'P 1'
#
loop_
_entity.id
_entity.type
_entity.pdbx_description
1 polymer ?
#
loop_
_entity_poly.entity_id
_entity_poly.type
_entity_poly.pdbx_seq_one_letter_code
_entity_poly.pdbx_strand_id
1 'polypeptide(L)'
;MLPTTTPAVKSIEQQVLRIVSQRRPMRPVRLRSRLNHELGLDQLDVVNIILALEQSFHIVIPDEVPLTTVSDFVTYVAEHTPETASQAA
;
A
#
# COMPACT_ATOMS: atom_id res chain seq x y z
N MET A 1 -29.46 -2.09 0.02
CA MET A 1 -28.32 -1.47 0.74
C MET A 1 -27.08 -2.29 0.41
N LEU A 2 -26.34 -1.88 -0.62
CA LEU A 2 -25.07 -2.49 -1.00
C LEU A 2 -23.98 -1.49 -0.60
N PRO A 3 -22.97 -1.88 0.20
CA PRO A 3 -21.83 -1.01 0.40
C PRO A 3 -21.08 -0.94 -0.93
N THR A 4 -21.12 0.22 -1.58
CA THR A 4 -20.24 0.57 -2.70
C THR A 4 -18.81 0.71 -2.16
N THR A 5 -18.17 -0.41 -1.87
CA THR A 5 -16.71 -0.46 -1.74
C THR A 5 -16.17 -0.90 -3.08
N THR A 6 -15.68 0.09 -3.82
CA THR A 6 -15.02 0.01 -5.12
C THR A 6 -14.04 -1.19 -5.20
N PRO A 7 -14.15 -2.08 -6.20
CA PRO A 7 -13.29 -3.26 -6.34
C PRO A 7 -11.80 -2.91 -6.59
N ALA A 8 -11.52 -1.71 -7.12
CA ALA A 8 -10.16 -1.21 -7.34
C ALA A 8 -9.37 -1.04 -6.03
N VAL A 9 -9.97 -0.44 -5.00
CA VAL A 9 -9.28 -0.20 -3.71
C VAL A 9 -8.90 -1.52 -3.04
N LYS A 10 -9.82 -2.50 -3.06
CA LYS A 10 -9.52 -3.86 -2.54
C LYS A 10 -8.35 -4.53 -3.27
N SER A 11 -8.20 -4.29 -4.57
CA SER A 11 -7.10 -4.85 -5.37
C SER A 11 -5.77 -4.21 -5.01
N ILE A 12 -5.75 -2.89 -4.80
CA ILE A 12 -4.58 -2.15 -4.29
C ILE A 12 -4.22 -2.65 -2.90
N GLU A 13 -5.19 -2.74 -1.99
CA GLU A 13 -5.01 -3.27 -0.63
C GLU A 13 -4.37 -4.65 -0.65
N GLN A 14 -4.90 -5.58 -1.46
CA GLN A 14 -4.36 -6.93 -1.58
C GLN A 14 -2.94 -6.95 -2.14
N GLN A 15 -2.65 -6.11 -3.12
CA GLN A 15 -1.32 -6.00 -3.73
C GLN A 15 -0.30 -5.43 -2.73
N VAL A 16 -0.65 -4.36 -2.00
CA VAL A 16 0.19 -3.81 -0.93
C VAL A 16 0.38 -4.85 0.17
N LEU A 17 -0.68 -5.53 0.63
CA LEU A 17 -0.59 -6.59 1.62
C LEU A 17 0.34 -7.73 1.16
N ARG A 18 0.28 -8.08 -0.12
CA ARG A 18 1.13 -9.10 -0.73
C ARG A 18 2.59 -8.69 -0.70
N ILE A 19 2.92 -7.46 -1.12
CA ILE A 19 4.29 -6.95 -1.13
C ILE A 19 4.87 -6.90 0.29
N VAL A 20 4.08 -6.40 1.26
CA VAL A 20 4.50 -6.36 2.66
C VAL A 20 4.63 -7.78 3.25
N SER A 21 3.70 -8.69 2.96
CA SER A 21 3.74 -10.08 3.44
C SER A 21 4.91 -10.87 2.86
N GLN A 22 5.35 -10.58 1.62
CA GLN A 22 6.53 -11.20 1.04
C GLN A 22 7.81 -10.83 1.81
N ARG A 23 7.88 -9.63 2.38
CA ARG A 23 9.03 -9.19 3.19
C ARG A 23 8.99 -9.75 4.61
N ARG A 24 7.79 -9.97 5.18
CA ARG A 24 7.60 -10.52 6.54
C ARG A 24 6.44 -11.52 6.59
N PRO A 25 6.63 -12.78 6.16
CA PRO A 25 5.57 -13.80 6.14
C PRO A 25 5.18 -14.31 7.54
N MET A 26 5.98 -14.02 8.56
CA MET A 26 5.81 -14.53 9.92
C MET A 26 4.72 -13.82 10.73
N ARG A 27 4.14 -12.71 10.24
CA ARG A 27 3.17 -11.91 11.01
C ARG A 27 1.92 -11.55 10.19
N PRO A 28 0.73 -11.58 10.80
CA PRO A 28 -0.48 -11.09 10.15
C PRO A 28 -0.39 -9.57 9.95
N VAL A 29 -0.29 -9.15 8.69
CA VAL A 29 -0.28 -7.74 8.28
C VAL A 29 -1.71 -7.20 8.28
N ARG A 30 -1.98 -6.14 9.05
CA ARG A 30 -3.24 -5.40 9.00
C ARG A 30 -3.04 -4.04 8.35
N LEU A 31 -4.11 -3.46 7.80
CA LEU A 31 -4.08 -2.11 7.22
C LEU A 31 -3.66 -1.03 8.22
N ARG A 32 -4.11 -1.17 9.48
CA ARG A 32 -3.73 -0.28 10.58
C ARG A 32 -2.34 -0.59 11.16
N SER A 33 -1.67 -1.64 10.69
CA SER A 33 -0.37 -2.02 11.24
C SER A 33 0.70 -1.01 10.87
N ARG A 34 1.46 -0.57 11.87
CA ARG A 34 2.64 0.28 11.66
C ARG A 34 3.80 -0.57 11.17
N LEU A 35 4.38 -0.19 10.03
CA LEU A 35 5.45 -0.95 9.37
C LEU A 35 6.68 -1.09 10.28
N ASN A 36 7.17 0.03 10.81
CA ASN A 36 8.38 0.02 11.65
C ASN A 36 8.14 -0.61 13.02
N HIS A 37 6.99 -0.34 13.65
CA HIS A 37 6.77 -0.70 15.06
C HIS A 37 6.12 -2.07 15.27
N GLU A 38 5.20 -2.49 14.39
CA GLU A 38 4.46 -3.76 14.56
C GLU A 38 5.00 -4.88 13.69
N LEU A 39 5.44 -4.55 12.48
CA LEU A 39 6.03 -5.51 11.55
C LEU A 39 7.55 -5.60 11.69
N GLY A 40 8.16 -4.67 12.44
CA GLY A 40 9.62 -4.64 12.64
C GLY A 40 10.36 -4.48 11.31
N LEU A 41 9.83 -3.62 10.44
CA LEU A 41 10.48 -3.27 9.18
C LEU A 41 11.45 -2.12 9.45
N ASP A 42 12.71 -2.32 9.09
CA ASP A 42 13.70 -1.27 9.17
C ASP A 42 13.49 -0.23 8.06
N GLN A 43 14.15 0.92 8.16
CA GLN A 43 14.05 1.98 7.15
C GLN A 43 14.40 1.48 5.74
N LEU A 44 15.35 0.54 5.62
CA LEU A 44 15.69 -0.11 4.35
C LEU A 44 14.53 -0.97 3.80
N ASP A 45 13.83 -1.69 4.67
CA ASP A 45 12.65 -2.48 4.27
C ASP A 45 11.53 -1.56 3.76
N VAL A 46 11.33 -0.41 4.42
CA VAL A 46 10.33 0.59 3.99
C VAL A 46 10.67 1.15 2.61
N VAL A 47 11.93 1.57 2.37
CA VAL A 47 12.40 2.05 1.05
C VAL A 47 12.21 0.98 -0.03
N ASN A 48 12.49 -0.28 0.30
CA ASN A 48 12.27 -1.40 -0.61
C ASN A 48 10.80 -1.61 -0.97
N ILE A 49 9.88 -1.44 -0.02
CA ILE A 49 8.44 -1.54 -0.23
C ILE A 49 7.96 -0.37 -1.10
N ILE A 50 8.40 0.85 -0.82
CA ILE A 50 8.12 2.04 -1.62
C ILE A 50 8.49 1.78 -3.09
N LEU A 51 9.74 1.36 -3.34
CA LEU A 51 10.21 1.09 -4.70
C LEU A 51 9.39 0.00 -5.42
N ALA A 52 9.00 -1.07 -4.71
CA ALA A 52 8.18 -2.13 -5.29
C ALA A 52 6.76 -1.66 -5.63
N LEU A 53 6.20 -0.72 -4.84
CA LEU A 53 4.91 -0.10 -5.10
C LEU A 53 4.99 0.86 -6.28
N GLU A 54 6.00 1.74 -6.32
CA GLU A 54 6.26 2.63 -7.46
C GLU A 54 6.35 1.86 -8.78
N GLN A 55 7.09 0.75 -8.78
CA GLN A 55 7.21 -0.12 -9.96
C GLN A 55 5.91 -0.86 -10.30
N SER A 56 5.18 -1.38 -9.30
CA SER A 56 3.93 -2.11 -9.55
C SER A 56 2.83 -1.20 -10.11
N PHE A 57 2.75 0.03 -9.60
CA PHE A 57 1.66 0.95 -9.88
C PHE A 57 2.04 2.08 -10.83
N HIS A 58 3.31 2.14 -11.28
CA HIS A 58 3.86 3.20 -12.13
C HIS A 58 3.63 4.61 -11.54
N ILE A 59 3.81 4.74 -10.23
CA ILE A 59 3.72 6.01 -9.49
C ILE A 59 5.08 6.41 -8.93
N VAL A 60 5.20 7.63 -8.43
CA VAL A 60 6.38 8.13 -7.71
C VAL A 60 5.94 8.56 -6.33
N ILE A 61 6.55 8.00 -5.29
CA ILE A 61 6.29 8.32 -3.89
C ILE A 61 7.51 9.10 -3.37
N PRO A 62 7.39 10.39 -3.07
CA PRO A 62 8.52 11.16 -2.57
C PRO A 62 8.86 10.77 -1.13
N ASP A 63 10.15 10.80 -0.80
CA ASP A 63 10.69 10.41 0.53
C ASP A 63 10.19 11.31 1.67
N GLU A 64 9.74 12.53 1.35
CA GLU A 64 9.17 13.48 2.31
C GLU A 64 7.78 13.06 2.83
N VAL A 65 7.11 12.08 2.18
CA VAL A 65 5.79 11.62 2.59
C VAL A 65 5.92 10.60 3.72
N PRO A 66 5.40 10.90 4.92
CA PRO A 66 5.55 10.03 6.08
C PRO A 66 4.56 8.85 6.03
N LEU A 67 4.79 7.90 5.12
CA LEU A 67 3.98 6.69 5.01
C LEU A 67 4.36 5.69 6.11
N THR A 68 3.58 5.65 7.19
CA THR A 68 3.89 4.83 8.38
C THR A 68 3.06 3.55 8.50
N THR A 69 1.90 3.49 7.85
CA THR A 69 0.97 2.37 7.92
C THR A 69 0.64 1.85 6.54
N VAL A 70 0.27 0.57 6.45
CA VAL A 70 -0.15 -0.06 5.19
C VAL A 70 -1.34 0.67 4.56
N SER A 71 -2.27 1.16 5.39
CA SER A 71 -3.40 1.96 4.92
C SER A 71 -2.96 3.25 4.23
N ASP A 72 -1.88 3.88 4.70
CA ASP A 72 -1.35 5.12 4.11
C ASP A 72 -0.86 4.88 2.68
N PHE A 73 -0.09 3.80 2.50
CA PHE A 73 0.35 3.35 1.18
C PHE A 73 -0.82 3.06 0.24
N VAL A 74 -1.84 2.34 0.71
CA VAL A 74 -3.02 2.03 -0.09
C VAL A 74 -3.72 3.30 -0.53
N THR A 75 -3.96 4.24 0.39
CA THR A 75 -4.62 5.51 0.09
C THR A 75 -3.79 6.32 -0.90
N TYR A 76 -2.49 6.47 -0.65
CA TYR A 76 -1.60 7.22 -1.52
C TYR A 76 -1.57 6.66 -2.94
N VAL A 77 -1.41 5.34 -3.06
CA VAL A 77 -1.43 4.64 -4.36
C VAL A 77 -2.79 4.85 -5.03
N ALA A 78 -3.90 4.65 -4.33
CA ALA A 78 -5.23 4.80 -4.90
C ALA A 78 -5.51 6.23 -5.44
N GLU A 79 -4.96 7.26 -4.79
CA GLU A 79 -5.08 8.65 -5.24
C GLU A 79 -4.16 8.98 -6.41
N HIS A 80 -3.00 8.32 -6.52
CA HIS A 80 -1.98 8.62 -7.54
C HIS A 80 -2.01 7.65 -8.73
N THR A 81 -2.75 6.55 -8.66
CA THR A 81 -2.95 5.65 -9.80
C THR A 81 -4.14 6.09 -10.65
N PRO A 82 -3.97 6.25 -11.97
CA PRO A 82 -5.06 6.60 -12.89
C PRO A 82 -6.12 5.48 -13.03
N GLU A 83 -5.84 4.27 -12.54
CA GLU A 83 -6.79 3.14 -12.56
C GLU A 83 -8.07 3.44 -11.76
N THR A 84 -7.99 4.29 -10.74
CA THR A 84 -9.16 4.79 -9.98
C THR A 84 -10.01 5.76 -10.79
N ALA A 85 -9.40 6.55 -11.70
CA ALA A 85 -10.11 7.55 -12.51
C ALA A 85 -10.89 6.93 -13.68
N SER A 86 -10.46 5.76 -14.19
CA SER A 86 -11.11 5.12 -15.35
C SER A 86 -12.35 4.28 -15.00
N GLN A 87 -12.64 4.04 -13.71
CA GLN A 87 -13.81 3.26 -13.26
C GLN A 87 -14.95 4.12 -12.68
N ALA A 88 -14.83 5.45 -12.75
CA ALA A 88 -15.83 6.40 -12.26
C ALA A 88 -16.68 7.06 -13.38
N ALA A 89 -16.55 6.61 -14.64
CA ALA A 89 -17.28 7.11 -15.80
C ALA A 89 -18.30 6.09 -16.31
#